data_AF-A0A3G8H989-F1
#
_entry.id   AF-A0A3G8H989-F1
#
_cell.length_a   1.000
_cell.length_b   1.000
_cell.length_c   1.000
_cell.angle_alpha   90.00
_cell.angle_beta   90.00
_cell.angle_gamma   90.00
#
_symmetry.space_group_name_H-M   'P 1'
#
loop_
_entity.id
_entity.type
_entity.pdbx_description
1 polymer ?
#
loop_
_entity_poly.entity_id
_entity_poly.type
_entity_poly.pdbx_seq_one_letter_code
_entity_poly.pdbx_strand_id
1 'polypeptide(L)'
;MNRRLIGILLFVMTWMAGCDVVSSEPAYGGLSIAGFNYTPYNLSRFVITDEYGNSASGGGDLPPGSGAGRLSCCYNLKGTEFTVKWQVYDADEAIRSLDAGERIQKISKTTHVHLPPTKIKGDAGMRVLGLHFYPDDHVEFEFRTDLRGTRIQYADIWDWLRKTHKNLINPNEDHSSVEFRRAARLAAGGWLKYHLTDTKDLQQYVYFTLLNPRFDQHPAIQQIMAETKDKPGAFGAAMENLAAPIVKELKQNTFKQAATGGNHD
;
A
#
# COMPACT_ATOMS: atom_id res chain seq x y z
N MET A 1 70.29 -47.19 1.63
CA MET A 1 70.09 -46.07 2.58
C MET A 1 70.13 -44.77 1.80
N ASN A 2 69.14 -43.88 1.75
CA ASN A 2 67.79 -43.86 2.27
C ASN A 2 66.94 -43.03 1.30
N ARG A 3 65.98 -43.70 0.65
CA ARG A 3 64.77 -43.07 0.12
C ARG A 3 63.96 -42.58 1.32
N ARG A 4 63.87 -41.27 1.54
CA ARG A 4 62.90 -40.55 2.40
C ARG A 4 63.51 -39.19 2.73
N LEU A 5 63.18 -38.14 1.98
CA LEU A 5 63.22 -36.71 2.40
C LEU A 5 63.12 -35.74 1.19
N ILE A 6 62.20 -35.96 0.25
CA ILE A 6 61.77 -34.88 -0.67
C ILE A 6 60.26 -35.04 -0.88
N GLY A 7 59.51 -35.00 0.22
CA GLY A 7 58.06 -35.17 0.25
C GLY A 7 57.40 -34.24 1.27
N ILE A 8 58.01 -33.08 1.54
CA ILE A 8 57.50 -32.05 2.47
C ILE A 8 57.75 -30.65 1.88
N LEU A 9 57.55 -30.49 0.57
CA LEU A 9 57.63 -29.19 -0.11
C LEU A 9 56.46 -28.95 -1.08
N LEU A 10 55.35 -29.67 -0.87
CA LEU A 10 54.16 -29.65 -1.72
C LEU A 10 52.84 -29.68 -0.93
N PHE A 11 52.82 -29.19 0.32
CA PHE A 11 51.61 -29.23 1.16
C PHE A 11 51.39 -27.98 2.02
N VAL A 12 51.83 -26.80 1.56
CA VAL A 12 51.49 -25.51 2.18
C VAL A 12 51.29 -24.47 1.08
N MET A 13 50.27 -24.64 0.25
CA MET A 13 49.70 -23.53 -0.55
C MET A 13 48.33 -23.87 -1.14
N THR A 14 47.46 -24.48 -0.33
CA THR A 14 46.05 -24.65 -0.68
C THR A 14 45.23 -24.36 0.56
N TRP A 15 45.13 -23.08 0.92
CA TRP A 15 44.04 -22.48 1.69
C TRP A 15 44.04 -20.99 1.34
N MET A 16 42.85 -20.43 1.13
CA MET A 16 42.56 -19.10 0.58
C MET A 16 42.42 -19.02 -0.95
N ALA A 17 41.59 -19.91 -1.50
CA ALA A 17 40.68 -19.52 -2.58
C ALA A 17 39.23 -19.81 -2.14
N GLY A 18 38.93 -19.50 -0.88
CA GLY A 18 37.59 -19.02 -0.57
C GLY A 18 37.57 -17.59 -1.07
N CYS A 19 37.25 -17.40 -2.34
CA CYS A 19 36.71 -16.10 -2.74
C CYS A 19 35.43 -15.98 -1.94
N ASP A 20 35.53 -15.28 -0.82
CA ASP A 20 34.45 -14.49 -0.30
C ASP A 20 33.80 -13.85 -1.52
N VAL A 21 32.64 -14.37 -1.92
CA VAL A 21 31.66 -13.55 -2.58
C VAL A 21 31.28 -12.55 -1.50
N VAL A 22 32.13 -11.53 -1.30
CA VAL A 22 31.70 -10.22 -0.88
C VAL A 22 30.75 -9.85 -1.99
N SER A 23 29.49 -10.27 -1.83
CA SER A 23 28.43 -9.97 -2.76
C SER A 23 28.36 -8.46 -2.74
N SER A 24 29.01 -7.83 -3.73
CA SER A 24 29.04 -6.38 -3.85
C SER A 24 27.59 -5.94 -3.82
N GLU A 25 27.25 -5.12 -2.83
CA GLU A 25 25.86 -4.71 -2.65
C GLU A 25 25.28 -4.13 -3.94
N PRO A 26 24.01 -4.41 -4.24
CA PRO A 26 23.42 -4.05 -5.51
C PRO A 26 23.43 -2.53 -5.68
N ALA A 27 23.79 -2.07 -6.87
CA ALA A 27 23.74 -0.67 -7.25
C ALA A 27 22.67 -0.46 -8.32
N TYR A 28 21.80 0.51 -8.06
CA TYR A 28 20.62 0.81 -8.86
C TYR A 28 20.77 2.21 -9.46
N GLY A 29 21.28 2.27 -10.70
CA GLY A 29 21.59 3.53 -11.38
C GLY A 29 20.60 3.95 -12.45
N GLY A 30 20.45 5.27 -12.63
CA GLY A 30 19.60 5.86 -13.65
C GLY A 30 18.11 5.65 -13.38
N LEU A 31 17.71 5.68 -12.11
CA LEU A 31 16.35 5.45 -11.65
C LEU A 31 15.45 6.67 -11.88
N SER A 32 14.27 6.40 -12.41
CA SER A 32 13.07 7.22 -12.26
C SER A 32 12.28 6.75 -11.05
N ILE A 33 11.64 7.65 -10.31
CA ILE A 33 10.90 7.35 -9.09
C ILE A 33 9.45 7.72 -9.29
N ALA A 34 8.54 6.79 -8.96
CA ALA A 34 7.10 7.01 -8.96
C ALA A 34 6.55 6.71 -7.57
N GLY A 35 5.62 7.54 -7.07
CA GLY A 35 4.85 7.23 -5.86
C GLY A 35 3.43 6.85 -6.23
N PHE A 36 2.93 5.74 -5.70
CA PHE A 36 1.56 5.28 -5.80
C PHE A 36 0.90 5.41 -4.43
N ASN A 37 -0.08 6.31 -4.33
CA ASN A 37 -0.69 6.65 -3.06
C ASN A 37 -1.98 5.87 -2.84
N TYR A 38 -1.96 4.86 -1.98
CA TYR A 38 -3.14 4.14 -1.53
C TYR A 38 -3.61 4.60 -0.15
N THR A 39 -2.93 5.56 0.47
CA THR A 39 -3.37 6.15 1.73
C THR A 39 -4.69 6.92 1.54
N PRO A 40 -5.50 7.10 2.60
CA PRO A 40 -6.71 7.89 2.53
C PRO A 40 -6.47 9.41 2.45
N TYR A 41 -5.20 9.84 2.41
CA TYR A 41 -4.77 11.24 2.46
C TYR A 41 -3.99 11.62 1.21
N ASN A 42 -3.73 12.91 1.00
CA ASN A 42 -2.87 13.34 -0.10
C ASN A 42 -1.40 13.14 0.27
N LEU A 43 -0.65 12.40 -0.56
CA LEU A 43 0.79 12.23 -0.41
C LEU A 43 1.53 13.45 -0.99
N SER A 44 2.09 14.27 -0.10
CA SER A 44 2.77 15.52 -0.46
C SER A 44 4.15 15.27 -1.02
N ARG A 45 4.98 14.50 -0.31
CA ARG A 45 6.40 14.29 -0.64
C ARG A 45 6.91 13.02 0.02
N PHE A 46 7.89 12.38 -0.60
CA PHE A 46 8.71 11.37 0.05
C PHE A 46 10.18 11.48 -0.36
N VAL A 47 11.06 10.97 0.50
CA VAL A 47 12.51 10.88 0.31
C VAL A 47 12.93 9.48 0.72
N ILE A 48 13.66 8.81 -0.16
CA ILE A 48 14.32 7.52 0.03
C ILE A 48 15.77 7.83 0.35
N THR A 49 16.32 7.18 1.36
CA THR A 49 17.74 7.24 1.69
C THR A 49 18.24 5.81 1.86
N ASP A 50 19.31 5.46 1.16
CA ASP A 50 20.01 4.20 1.39
C ASP A 50 21.05 4.33 2.51
N GLU A 51 21.62 3.20 2.95
CA GLU A 51 22.63 3.19 4.01
C GLU A 51 23.95 3.90 3.64
N TYR A 52 24.15 4.21 2.36
CA TYR A 52 25.32 4.94 1.86
C TYR A 52 25.09 6.45 1.77
N GLY A 53 23.91 6.93 2.14
CA GLY A 53 23.54 8.34 2.09
C GLY A 53 23.13 8.83 0.70
N ASN A 54 23.01 7.95 -0.30
CA ASN A 54 22.37 8.35 -1.55
C ASN A 54 20.88 8.54 -1.29
N SER A 55 20.27 9.47 -2.03
CA SER A 55 18.86 9.76 -1.86
C SER A 55 18.13 9.97 -3.17
N ALA A 56 16.85 9.60 -3.14
CA ALA A 56 15.91 9.83 -4.22
C ALA A 56 14.63 10.43 -3.62
N SER A 57 13.89 11.23 -4.36
CA SER A 57 12.68 11.86 -3.82
C SER A 57 11.61 12.03 -4.86
N GLY A 58 10.35 12.04 -4.43
CA GLY A 58 9.19 12.19 -5.30
C GLY A 58 7.96 12.68 -4.55
N GLY A 59 6.79 12.51 -5.18
CA GLY A 59 5.49 12.95 -4.67
C GLY A 59 4.92 14.10 -5.49
N GLY A 60 4.45 15.14 -4.82
CA GLY A 60 3.94 16.36 -5.47
C GLY A 60 2.44 16.56 -5.31
N ASP A 61 1.85 16.19 -4.18
CA ASP A 61 0.39 16.27 -3.97
C ASP A 61 -0.39 15.24 -4.81
N LEU A 62 -0.20 13.98 -4.41
CA LEU A 62 -0.85 12.82 -5.01
C LEU A 62 -2.13 12.51 -4.20
N PRO A 63 -3.34 12.73 -4.72
CA PRO A 63 -4.57 12.31 -4.03
C PRO A 63 -4.66 10.77 -3.87
N PRO A 64 -5.57 10.25 -3.04
CA PRO A 64 -5.79 8.81 -2.90
C PRO A 64 -6.02 8.15 -4.27
N GLY A 65 -5.37 7.00 -4.50
CA GLY A 65 -5.47 6.22 -5.73
C GLY A 65 -4.65 6.77 -6.91
N SER A 66 -3.91 7.87 -6.72
CA SER A 66 -3.07 8.46 -7.76
C SER A 66 -1.62 7.98 -7.70
N GLY A 67 -0.83 8.33 -8.73
CA GLY A 67 0.60 8.02 -8.78
C GLY A 67 1.10 7.62 -10.17
N ALA A 68 0.20 7.06 -10.99
CA ALA A 68 0.45 6.82 -12.39
C ALA A 68 0.77 8.14 -13.11
N GLY A 69 1.98 8.27 -13.66
CA GLY A 69 2.35 9.39 -14.54
C GLY A 69 3.23 10.48 -13.94
N ARG A 70 3.55 10.47 -12.63
CA ARG A 70 4.48 11.46 -12.04
C ARG A 70 5.83 10.82 -11.74
N LEU A 71 6.86 11.35 -12.41
CA LEU A 71 8.23 10.89 -12.27
C LEU A 71 9.15 12.01 -11.82
N SER A 72 10.05 11.67 -10.90
CA SER A 72 11.34 12.34 -10.75
C SER A 72 12.42 11.39 -11.26
N CYS A 73 13.55 11.90 -11.74
CA CYS A 73 14.54 11.08 -12.44
C CYS A 73 15.94 11.19 -11.87
N CYS A 74 16.79 10.34 -12.45
CA CYS A 74 18.23 10.52 -12.51
C CYS A 74 18.92 10.25 -11.17
N TYR A 75 18.31 9.34 -10.38
CA TYR A 75 18.82 8.92 -9.09
C TYR A 75 19.66 7.66 -9.19
N ASN A 76 20.58 7.54 -8.23
CA ASN A 76 21.33 6.33 -7.98
C ASN A 76 21.09 5.94 -6.52
N LEU A 77 20.78 4.67 -6.30
CA LEU A 77 20.61 4.07 -4.99
C LEU A 77 21.48 2.82 -4.90
N LYS A 78 21.81 2.37 -3.69
CA LYS A 78 22.67 1.23 -3.45
C LYS A 78 22.21 0.45 -2.21
N GLY A 79 22.48 -0.85 -2.19
CA GLY A 79 22.20 -1.70 -1.04
C GLY A 79 20.78 -2.28 -1.06
N THR A 80 20.41 -2.90 0.05
CA THR A 80 19.11 -3.57 0.21
C THR A 80 18.25 -2.92 1.28
N GLU A 81 18.81 -2.05 2.11
CA GLU A 81 18.10 -1.37 3.19
C GLU A 81 17.85 0.10 2.83
N PHE A 82 16.60 0.52 3.00
CA PHE A 82 16.16 1.87 2.66
C PHE A 82 15.33 2.47 3.77
N THR A 83 15.54 3.76 4.03
CA THR A 83 14.67 4.57 4.86
C THR A 83 13.82 5.47 3.98
N VAL A 84 12.51 5.39 4.12
CA VAL A 84 11.54 6.24 3.40
C VAL A 84 10.93 7.22 4.38
N LYS A 85 11.25 8.50 4.24
CA LYS A 85 10.57 9.60 4.95
C LYS A 85 9.51 10.18 4.06
N TRP A 86 8.27 10.25 4.51
CA TRP A 86 7.14 10.67 3.67
C TRP A 86 6.12 11.49 4.44
N GLN A 87 5.34 12.28 3.70
CA GLN A 87 4.40 13.23 4.26
C GLN A 87 3.05 13.13 3.59
N VAL A 88 2.00 13.03 4.39
CA VAL A 88 0.62 13.13 3.95
C VAL A 88 -0.09 14.31 4.61
N TYR A 89 -1.20 14.73 4.03
CA TYR A 89 -2.09 15.69 4.66
C TYR A 89 -3.55 15.41 4.29
N ASP A 90 -4.46 15.80 5.18
CA ASP A 90 -5.89 15.74 4.90
C ASP A 90 -6.30 16.92 4.01
N ALA A 91 -6.81 16.64 2.82
CA ALA A 91 -7.18 17.69 1.87
C ALA A 91 -8.43 18.48 2.29
N ASP A 92 -9.36 17.89 3.06
CA ASP A 92 -10.51 18.62 3.59
C ASP A 92 -10.06 19.60 4.69
N GLU A 93 -9.13 19.18 5.56
CA GLU A 93 -8.50 20.08 6.52
C GLU A 93 -7.62 21.13 5.85
N ALA A 94 -6.89 20.77 4.78
CA ALA A 94 -6.07 21.72 4.05
C ALA A 94 -6.89 22.85 3.44
N ILE A 95 -8.08 22.54 2.88
CA ILE A 95 -9.00 23.57 2.38
C ILE A 95 -9.41 24.51 3.52
N ARG A 96 -9.82 23.96 4.67
CA ARG A 96 -10.16 24.78 5.86
C ARG A 96 -9.01 25.66 6.33
N SER A 97 -7.80 25.11 6.44
CA SER A 97 -6.62 25.88 6.81
C SER A 97 -6.32 27.00 5.81
N LEU A 98 -6.39 26.71 4.51
CA LEU A 98 -6.15 27.73 3.47
C LEU A 98 -7.20 28.85 3.51
N ASP A 99 -8.47 28.52 3.69
CA ASP A 99 -9.56 29.50 3.84
C ASP A 99 -9.37 30.39 5.08
N ALA A 100 -8.80 29.83 6.15
CA ALA A 100 -8.45 30.55 7.38
C ALA A 100 -7.11 31.31 7.29
N GLY A 101 -6.36 31.22 6.18
CA GLY A 101 -5.03 31.82 6.04
C GLY A 101 -3.94 31.11 6.85
N GLU A 102 -4.17 29.87 7.25
CA GLU A 102 -3.27 29.04 8.04
C GLU A 102 -2.41 28.11 7.18
N ARG A 103 -1.38 27.53 7.80
CA ARG A 103 -0.53 26.53 7.15
C ARG A 103 -1.22 25.16 7.13
N ILE A 104 -1.14 24.47 5.99
CA ILE A 104 -1.56 23.07 5.86
C ILE A 104 -0.79 22.18 6.85
N GLN A 105 -1.54 21.45 7.67
CA GLN A 105 -0.99 20.49 8.63
C GLN A 105 -0.56 19.21 7.90
N LYS A 106 0.73 18.90 7.99
CA LYS A 106 1.32 17.70 7.36
C LYS A 106 1.72 16.69 8.43
N ILE A 107 1.39 15.43 8.18
CA ILE A 107 1.78 14.30 9.01
C ILE A 107 3.04 13.69 8.40
N SER A 108 4.14 13.68 9.14
CA SER A 108 5.42 13.09 8.71
C SER A 108 5.54 11.66 9.24
N LYS A 109 5.96 10.75 8.37
CA LYS A 109 6.09 9.32 8.64
C LYS A 109 7.45 8.81 8.17
N THR A 110 7.93 7.74 8.78
CA THR A 110 9.18 7.05 8.40
C THR A 110 8.92 5.56 8.34
N THR A 111 9.30 4.94 7.23
CA THR A 111 9.16 3.50 6.99
C THR A 111 10.51 2.93 6.56
N HIS A 112 10.91 1.79 7.11
CA HIS A 112 12.09 1.06 6.66
C HIS A 112 11.67 -0.02 5.66
N VAL A 113 12.39 -0.11 4.55
CA VAL A 113 12.06 -1.02 3.44
C VAL A 113 13.29 -1.86 3.12
N HIS A 114 13.16 -3.17 3.22
CA HIS A 114 14.11 -4.12 2.69
C HIS A 114 13.74 -4.46 1.23
N LEU A 115 14.67 -4.23 0.32
CA LEU A 115 14.57 -4.63 -1.08
C LEU A 115 15.69 -5.64 -1.37
N PRO A 116 15.35 -6.94 -1.54
CA PRO A 116 16.32 -7.95 -1.91
C PRO A 116 17.09 -7.57 -3.18
N PRO A 117 18.33 -8.05 -3.39
CA PRO A 117 19.08 -7.79 -4.60
C PRO A 117 18.27 -8.14 -5.85
N THR A 118 17.85 -7.12 -6.59
CA THR A 118 16.89 -7.28 -7.68
C THR A 118 17.48 -6.80 -8.99
N LYS A 119 17.38 -7.62 -10.04
CA LYS A 119 17.84 -7.26 -11.37
C LYS A 119 16.87 -6.25 -12.00
N ILE A 120 17.37 -5.04 -12.27
CA ILE A 120 16.59 -4.01 -12.96
C ILE A 120 16.61 -4.27 -14.47
N LYS A 121 15.44 -4.10 -15.12
CA LYS A 121 15.28 -4.12 -16.58
C LYS A 121 15.01 -2.70 -17.10
N GLY A 122 15.29 -2.49 -18.38
CA GLY A 122 15.06 -1.21 -19.06
C GLY A 122 16.28 -0.29 -19.10
N ASP A 123 16.20 0.73 -19.94
CA ASP A 123 17.24 1.74 -20.12
C ASP A 123 17.11 2.88 -19.11
N ALA A 124 18.16 3.67 -18.95
CA ALA A 124 18.13 4.86 -18.10
C ALA A 124 16.92 5.76 -18.48
N GLY A 125 16.17 6.20 -17.48
CA GLY A 125 14.90 6.95 -17.68
C GLY A 125 13.66 6.06 -17.80
N MET A 126 13.79 4.81 -18.24
CA MET A 126 12.71 3.81 -18.27
C MET A 126 12.71 2.87 -17.05
N ARG A 127 13.80 2.88 -16.27
CA ARG A 127 13.92 2.16 -14.99
C ARG A 127 13.12 2.89 -13.93
N VAL A 128 11.93 2.41 -13.59
CA VAL A 128 11.09 3.03 -12.56
C VAL A 128 11.18 2.24 -11.27
N LEU A 129 11.57 2.90 -10.18
CA LEU A 129 11.32 2.42 -8.83
C LEU A 129 9.97 3.01 -8.37
N GLY A 130 8.94 2.16 -8.34
CA GLY A 130 7.62 2.48 -7.82
C GLY A 130 7.58 2.28 -6.31
N LEU A 131 7.09 3.28 -5.60
CA LEU A 131 6.85 3.25 -4.16
C LEU A 131 5.36 3.20 -3.91
N HIS A 132 4.88 2.13 -3.32
CA HIS A 132 3.47 1.90 -3.03
C HIS A 132 3.22 2.22 -1.56
N PHE A 133 2.48 3.30 -1.28
CA PHE A 133 2.17 3.77 0.08
C PHE A 133 0.77 3.33 0.49
N TYR A 134 0.66 2.55 1.56
CA TYR A 134 -0.62 1.94 1.95
C TYR A 134 -1.23 2.56 3.21
N PRO A 135 -2.53 2.34 3.47
CA PRO A 135 -3.22 2.94 4.61
C PRO A 135 -2.65 2.62 6.00
N ASP A 136 -2.01 1.46 6.17
CA ASP A 136 -1.33 0.98 7.38
C ASP A 136 0.15 1.39 7.45
N ASP A 137 0.57 2.38 6.65
CA ASP A 137 1.90 2.98 6.64
C ASP A 137 3.05 2.11 6.13
N HIS A 138 2.73 0.90 5.68
CA HIS A 138 3.71 0.09 4.97
C HIS A 138 4.00 0.69 3.58
N VAL A 139 5.24 0.53 3.14
CA VAL A 139 5.72 0.99 1.84
C VAL A 139 6.39 -0.17 1.12
N GLU A 140 5.99 -0.42 -0.11
CA GLU A 140 6.60 -1.47 -0.93
C GLU A 140 7.31 -0.88 -2.14
N PHE A 141 8.43 -1.48 -2.49
CA PHE A 141 9.22 -1.14 -3.67
C PHE A 141 8.92 -2.11 -4.81
N GLU A 142 8.75 -1.58 -6.01
CA GLU A 142 8.56 -2.37 -7.23
C GLU A 142 9.41 -1.76 -8.36
N PHE A 143 10.25 -2.58 -9.00
CA PHE A 143 10.90 -2.17 -10.25
C PHE A 143 9.99 -2.43 -11.44
N ARG A 144 9.81 -1.39 -12.27
CA ARG A 144 8.86 -1.40 -13.38
C ARG A 144 9.40 -0.64 -14.58
N THR A 145 8.82 -0.90 -15.75
CA THR A 145 9.16 -0.22 -17.02
C THR A 145 8.00 0.63 -17.56
N ASP A 146 6.92 0.76 -16.80
CA ASP A 146 5.76 1.58 -17.10
C ASP A 146 5.16 2.18 -15.82
N LEU A 147 4.20 3.08 -15.97
CA LEU A 147 3.51 3.77 -14.88
C LEU A 147 2.03 3.35 -14.73
N ARG A 148 1.64 2.23 -15.34
CA ARG A 148 0.24 1.79 -15.40
C ARG A 148 -0.17 1.00 -14.18
N GLY A 149 -1.47 0.97 -13.91
CA GLY A 149 -2.01 0.14 -12.85
C GLY A 149 -1.90 0.80 -11.48
N THR A 150 -2.96 0.61 -10.71
CA THR A 150 -3.05 0.90 -9.29
C THR A 150 -3.54 -0.37 -8.61
N ARG A 151 -3.05 -0.65 -7.41
CA ARG A 151 -3.40 -1.85 -6.65
C ARG A 151 -4.73 -1.69 -5.91
N ILE A 152 -5.12 -0.45 -5.60
CA ILE A 152 -6.42 -0.11 -5.02
C ILE A 152 -7.11 0.92 -5.92
N GLN A 153 -8.27 0.54 -6.47
CA GLN A 153 -9.01 1.32 -7.45
C GLN A 153 -10.05 2.24 -6.78
N TYR A 154 -9.61 3.25 -6.03
CA TYR A 154 -10.54 4.16 -5.36
C TYR A 154 -11.49 4.89 -6.32
N ALA A 155 -11.04 5.20 -7.55
CA ALA A 155 -11.88 5.81 -8.58
C ALA A 155 -13.05 4.89 -8.99
N ASP A 156 -12.79 3.60 -9.17
CA ASP A 156 -13.82 2.62 -9.55
C ASP A 156 -14.79 2.32 -8.40
N ILE A 157 -14.27 2.30 -7.16
CA ILE A 157 -15.09 2.16 -5.95
C ILE A 157 -16.04 3.36 -5.81
N TRP A 158 -15.50 4.57 -5.91
CA TRP A 158 -16.27 5.82 -5.85
C TRP A 158 -17.30 5.91 -6.98
N ASP A 159 -16.90 5.64 -8.23
CA ASP A 159 -17.79 5.75 -9.38
C ASP A 159 -18.95 4.76 -9.30
N TRP A 160 -18.71 3.53 -8.83
CA TRP A 160 -19.77 2.56 -8.55
C TRP A 160 -20.73 3.07 -7.47
N LEU A 161 -20.24 3.50 -6.31
CA LEU A 161 -21.08 4.04 -5.22
C LEU A 161 -21.92 5.23 -5.68
N ARG A 162 -21.33 6.15 -6.44
CA ARG A 162 -22.02 7.32 -6.97
C ARG A 162 -23.14 6.93 -7.94
N LYS A 163 -22.94 5.87 -8.74
CA LYS A 163 -23.94 5.38 -9.72
C LYS A 163 -25.06 4.57 -9.07
N THR A 164 -24.78 3.77 -8.05
CA THR A 164 -25.75 2.81 -7.48
C THR A 164 -26.32 3.25 -6.13
N HIS A 165 -25.58 4.06 -5.37
CA HIS A 165 -25.85 4.38 -3.97
C HIS A 165 -25.57 5.86 -3.62
N LYS A 166 -25.80 6.79 -4.57
CA LYS A 166 -25.47 8.23 -4.43
C LYS A 166 -25.90 8.83 -3.09
N ASN A 167 -27.13 8.57 -2.66
CA ASN A 167 -27.69 9.18 -1.45
C ASN A 167 -27.01 8.69 -0.16
N LEU A 168 -26.37 7.51 -0.18
CA LEU A 168 -25.61 7.00 0.96
C LEU A 168 -24.21 7.64 1.03
N ILE A 169 -23.50 7.72 -0.10
CA ILE A 169 -22.15 8.28 -0.11
C ILE A 169 -22.14 9.81 -0.09
N ASN A 170 -23.19 10.47 -0.58
CA ASN A 170 -23.28 11.93 -0.67
C ASN A 170 -24.66 12.47 -0.23
N PRO A 171 -25.04 12.33 1.05
CA PRO A 171 -26.34 12.77 1.55
C PRO A 171 -26.52 14.29 1.52
N ASN A 172 -25.42 15.05 1.53
CA ASN A 172 -25.41 16.51 1.59
C ASN A 172 -25.12 17.19 0.24
N GLU A 173 -25.03 16.41 -0.85
CA GLU A 173 -24.65 16.91 -2.18
C GLU A 173 -23.33 17.70 -2.21
N ASP A 174 -22.36 17.26 -1.42
CA ASP A 174 -21.00 17.82 -1.38
C ASP A 174 -20.35 17.76 -2.76
N HIS A 175 -19.36 18.62 -2.99
CA HIS A 175 -18.54 18.58 -4.20
C HIS A 175 -17.92 17.19 -4.43
N SER A 176 -17.84 16.75 -5.69
CA SER A 176 -17.38 15.40 -6.07
C SER A 176 -16.04 14.98 -5.47
N SER A 177 -15.12 15.93 -5.25
CA SER A 177 -13.83 15.67 -4.61
C SER A 177 -13.94 15.30 -3.13
N VAL A 178 -14.91 15.87 -2.40
CA VAL A 178 -15.21 15.51 -0.99
C VAL A 178 -15.82 14.11 -0.94
N GLU A 179 -16.78 13.85 -1.83
CA GLU A 179 -17.41 12.52 -1.97
C GLU A 179 -16.37 11.43 -2.29
N PHE A 180 -15.46 11.71 -3.23
CA PHE A 180 -14.37 10.81 -3.58
C PHE A 180 -13.46 10.51 -2.37
N ARG A 181 -13.02 11.54 -1.64
CA ARG A 181 -12.18 11.36 -0.45
C ARG A 181 -12.89 10.57 0.65
N ARG A 182 -14.19 10.76 0.82
CA ARG A 182 -15.02 9.96 1.73
C ARG A 182 -15.01 8.49 1.33
N ALA A 183 -15.22 8.17 0.04
CA ALA A 183 -15.15 6.80 -0.45
C ALA A 183 -13.76 6.18 -0.25
N ALA A 184 -12.69 6.93 -0.55
CA ALA A 184 -11.32 6.47 -0.35
C ALA A 184 -10.99 6.20 1.12
N ARG A 185 -11.44 7.06 2.06
CA ARG A 185 -11.28 6.85 3.51
C ARG A 185 -11.98 5.57 3.98
N LEU A 186 -13.20 5.33 3.51
CA LEU A 186 -13.94 4.12 3.87
C LEU A 186 -13.26 2.87 3.30
N ALA A 187 -12.85 2.90 2.03
CA ALA A 187 -12.15 1.78 1.39
C ALA A 187 -10.81 1.47 2.08
N ALA A 188 -10.06 2.51 2.47
CA ALA A 188 -8.84 2.36 3.27
C ALA A 188 -9.11 1.65 4.62
N GLY A 189 -10.30 1.83 5.21
CA GLY A 189 -10.73 1.07 6.38
C GLY A 189 -10.86 -0.44 6.12
N GLY A 190 -11.29 -0.83 4.92
CA GLY A 190 -11.36 -2.24 4.50
C GLY A 190 -9.98 -2.88 4.37
N TRP A 191 -9.00 -2.12 3.88
CA TRP A 191 -7.59 -2.52 3.95
C TRP A 191 -7.11 -2.64 5.40
N LEU A 192 -7.31 -1.61 6.22
CA LEU A 192 -6.80 -1.57 7.60
C LEU A 192 -7.33 -2.71 8.48
N LYS A 193 -8.60 -3.09 8.28
CA LYS A 193 -9.25 -4.09 9.13
C LYS A 193 -9.12 -5.52 8.59
N TYR A 194 -9.04 -5.67 7.27
CA TYR A 194 -9.22 -6.96 6.60
C TYR A 194 -8.26 -7.21 5.43
N HIS A 195 -7.33 -6.30 5.15
CA HIS A 195 -6.39 -6.33 4.02
C HIS A 195 -7.07 -6.50 2.64
N LEU A 196 -8.29 -5.99 2.49
CA LEU A 196 -9.00 -6.02 1.21
C LEU A 196 -8.32 -5.09 0.20
N THR A 197 -8.07 -5.61 -1.00
CA THR A 197 -7.52 -4.85 -2.14
C THR A 197 -8.35 -4.99 -3.40
N ASP A 198 -9.12 -6.08 -3.52
CA ASP A 198 -9.99 -6.30 -4.66
C ASP A 198 -11.06 -5.21 -4.73
N THR A 199 -11.33 -4.76 -5.97
CA THR A 199 -12.24 -3.65 -6.21
C THR A 199 -13.68 -4.00 -5.82
N LYS A 200 -14.13 -5.23 -6.09
CA LYS A 200 -15.48 -5.69 -5.75
C LYS A 200 -15.64 -5.87 -4.24
N ASP A 201 -14.61 -6.41 -3.58
CA ASP A 201 -14.60 -6.55 -2.13
C ASP A 201 -14.72 -5.17 -1.45
N LEU A 202 -13.90 -4.21 -1.88
CA LEU A 202 -13.92 -2.86 -1.33
C LEU A 202 -15.20 -2.09 -1.66
N GLN A 203 -15.79 -2.28 -2.85
CA GLN A 203 -17.11 -1.73 -3.17
C GLN A 203 -18.16 -2.18 -2.15
N GLN A 204 -18.27 -3.49 -1.90
CA GLN A 204 -19.23 -4.02 -0.93
C GLN A 204 -18.89 -3.59 0.49
N TYR A 205 -17.62 -3.60 0.88
CA TYR A 205 -17.17 -3.13 2.19
C TYR A 205 -17.64 -1.69 2.45
N VAL A 206 -17.38 -0.77 1.51
CA VAL A 206 -17.77 0.64 1.67
C VAL A 206 -19.29 0.79 1.69
N TYR A 207 -20.02 0.09 0.80
CA TYR A 207 -21.48 0.12 0.79
C TYR A 207 -22.07 -0.32 2.13
N PHE A 208 -21.66 -1.46 2.66
CA PHE A 208 -22.19 -1.98 3.91
C PHE A 208 -21.74 -1.15 5.12
N THR A 209 -20.54 -0.54 5.09
CA THR A 209 -20.10 0.41 6.11
C THR A 209 -21.00 1.66 6.15
N LEU A 210 -21.38 2.19 4.99
CA LEU A 210 -22.33 3.30 4.89
C LEU A 210 -23.74 2.90 5.34
N LEU A 211 -24.16 1.67 5.00
CA LEU A 211 -25.48 1.16 5.36
C LEU A 211 -25.63 0.94 6.86
N ASN A 212 -24.61 0.36 7.49
CA ASN A 212 -24.52 0.15 8.92
C ASN A 212 -23.04 0.01 9.31
N PRO A 213 -22.44 0.96 10.06
CA PRO A 213 -21.03 0.89 10.46
C PRO A 213 -20.66 -0.34 11.30
N ARG A 214 -21.65 -1.08 11.82
CA ARG A 214 -21.49 -2.33 12.58
C ARG A 214 -21.79 -3.58 11.74
N PHE A 215 -21.96 -3.47 10.42
CA PHE A 215 -22.39 -4.59 9.58
C PHE A 215 -21.55 -5.85 9.79
N ASP A 216 -20.23 -5.67 9.93
CA ASP A 216 -19.29 -6.76 10.12
C ASP A 216 -19.37 -7.40 11.51
N GLN A 217 -20.18 -6.91 12.44
CA GLN A 217 -20.48 -7.58 13.71
C GLN A 217 -21.57 -8.66 13.57
N HIS A 218 -22.25 -8.70 12.42
CA HIS A 218 -23.30 -9.68 12.15
C HIS A 218 -22.69 -11.09 11.97
N PRO A 219 -23.22 -12.14 12.64
CA PRO A 219 -22.65 -13.49 12.60
C PRO A 219 -22.47 -14.07 11.18
N ALA A 220 -23.48 -13.91 10.32
CA ALA A 220 -23.38 -14.36 8.92
C ALA A 220 -22.28 -13.63 8.13
N ILE A 221 -22.03 -12.35 8.43
CA ILE A 221 -20.97 -11.60 7.75
C ILE A 221 -19.62 -12.05 8.27
N GLN A 222 -19.44 -12.22 9.58
CA GLN A 222 -18.21 -12.80 10.15
C GLN A 222 -17.87 -14.16 9.54
N GLN A 223 -18.87 -15.01 9.32
CA GLN A 223 -18.67 -16.28 8.62
C GLN A 223 -18.20 -16.08 7.18
N ILE A 224 -18.85 -15.18 6.42
CA ILE A 224 -18.40 -14.83 5.06
C ILE A 224 -16.96 -14.33 5.08
N MET A 225 -16.58 -13.43 5.99
CA MET A 225 -15.21 -12.90 6.08
C MET A 225 -14.19 -14.01 6.36
N ALA A 226 -14.53 -14.96 7.23
CA ALA A 226 -13.66 -16.10 7.52
C ALA A 226 -13.51 -17.03 6.30
N GLU A 227 -14.59 -17.33 5.59
CA GLU A 227 -14.59 -18.25 4.43
C GLU A 227 -13.93 -17.65 3.18
N THR A 228 -13.97 -16.32 3.06
CA THR A 228 -13.46 -15.55 1.90
C THR A 228 -12.08 -14.96 2.14
N LYS A 229 -11.50 -15.15 3.34
CA LYS A 229 -10.15 -14.71 3.65
C LYS A 229 -9.15 -15.19 2.61
N ASP A 230 -8.26 -14.29 2.19
CA ASP A 230 -7.20 -14.53 1.20
C ASP A 230 -7.71 -14.95 -0.20
N LYS A 231 -9.00 -14.68 -0.51
CA LYS A 231 -9.62 -14.94 -1.82
C LYS A 231 -10.16 -13.62 -2.42
N PRO A 232 -9.32 -12.87 -3.16
CA PRO A 232 -9.72 -11.61 -3.78
C PRO A 232 -11.03 -11.72 -4.56
N GLY A 233 -11.99 -10.84 -4.28
CA GLY A 233 -13.30 -10.77 -4.93
C GLY A 233 -14.38 -11.69 -4.35
N ALA A 234 -14.00 -12.66 -3.50
CA ALA A 234 -14.95 -13.62 -2.94
C ALA A 234 -15.85 -12.99 -1.88
N PHE A 235 -15.32 -12.07 -1.05
CA PHE A 235 -16.11 -11.34 -0.06
C PHE A 235 -17.19 -10.50 -0.76
N GLY A 236 -16.81 -9.72 -1.77
CA GLY A 236 -17.71 -8.88 -2.54
C GLY A 236 -18.76 -9.70 -3.29
N ALA A 237 -18.40 -10.85 -3.85
CA ALA A 237 -19.37 -11.75 -4.48
C ALA A 237 -20.37 -12.32 -3.46
N ALA A 238 -19.93 -12.69 -2.26
CA ALA A 238 -20.81 -13.22 -1.21
C ALA A 238 -21.74 -12.12 -0.66
N MET A 239 -21.21 -10.92 -0.40
CA MET A 239 -21.99 -9.79 0.12
C MET A 239 -23.03 -9.27 -0.88
N GLU A 240 -22.75 -9.32 -2.19
CA GLU A 240 -23.72 -8.98 -3.24
C GLU A 240 -24.92 -9.95 -3.26
N ASN A 241 -24.69 -11.21 -2.89
CA ASN A 241 -25.72 -12.26 -2.83
C ASN A 241 -26.29 -12.45 -1.41
N LEU A 242 -26.09 -11.48 -0.52
CA LEU A 242 -26.55 -11.58 0.86
C LEU A 242 -28.08 -11.71 0.94
N ALA A 243 -28.57 -12.66 1.73
CA ALA A 243 -30.00 -12.94 1.83
C ALA A 243 -30.79 -11.69 2.30
N ALA A 244 -31.94 -11.44 1.67
CA ALA A 244 -32.77 -10.28 1.97
C ALA A 244 -33.15 -10.09 3.46
N PRO A 245 -33.41 -11.16 4.25
CA PRO A 245 -33.61 -11.03 5.70
C PRO A 245 -32.40 -10.43 6.42
N ILE A 246 -31.18 -10.83 6.07
CA ILE A 246 -29.95 -10.30 6.67
C ILE A 246 -29.77 -8.83 6.31
N VAL A 247 -30.00 -8.47 5.03
CA VAL A 247 -29.94 -7.07 4.59
C VAL A 247 -30.95 -6.21 5.36
N LYS A 248 -32.14 -6.75 5.65
CA LYS A 248 -33.16 -6.06 6.47
C LYS A 248 -32.68 -5.87 7.91
N GLU A 249 -32.11 -6.89 8.54
CA GLU A 249 -31.54 -6.79 9.88
C GLU A 249 -30.42 -5.75 9.97
N LEU A 250 -29.57 -5.67 8.95
CA LEU A 250 -28.51 -4.66 8.87
C LEU A 250 -29.08 -3.24 8.80
N LYS A 251 -30.09 -3.01 7.95
CA LYS A 251 -30.78 -1.71 7.83
C LYS A 251 -31.48 -1.29 9.12
N GLN A 252 -32.05 -2.25 9.85
CA GLN A 252 -32.79 -2.00 11.09
C GLN A 252 -31.90 -2.02 12.34
N ASN A 253 -30.64 -2.46 12.20
CA ASN A 253 -29.67 -2.59 13.27
C ASN A 253 -30.16 -3.52 14.41
N THR A 254 -30.88 -4.59 14.06
CA THR A 254 -31.59 -5.49 15.00
C THR A 254 -30.87 -6.80 15.32
N PHE A 255 -29.66 -7.00 14.81
CA PHE A 255 -28.89 -8.22 15.02
C PHE A 255 -28.07 -8.18 16.32
N LYS A 256 -27.84 -9.35 16.92
CA LYS A 256 -26.89 -9.50 18.04
C LYS A 256 -25.49 -9.70 17.48
N GLN A 257 -24.50 -9.06 18.11
CA GLN A 257 -23.10 -9.28 17.81
C GLN A 257 -22.75 -10.76 18.03
N ALA A 258 -21.91 -11.32 17.15
CA ALA A 258 -21.36 -12.66 17.37
C ALA A 258 -20.60 -12.70 18.71
N ALA A 259 -20.78 -13.76 19.50
CA ALA A 259 -20.00 -13.94 20.72
C ALA A 259 -18.51 -14.02 20.34
N THR A 260 -17.72 -13.04 20.75
CA THR A 260 -16.26 -13.08 20.62
C THR A 260 -15.76 -14.16 21.57
N GLY A 261 -15.51 -15.35 21.04
CA GLY A 261 -14.84 -16.41 21.80
C GLY A 261 -13.38 -16.04 22.02
N GLY A 262 -12.99 -15.81 23.26
CA GLY A 262 -11.58 -15.77 23.67
C GLY A 262 -11.26 -14.77 24.77
N ASN A 263 -11.22 -15.25 26.02
CA ASN A 263 -10.44 -14.64 27.09
C ASN A 263 -9.02 -14.35 26.58
N HIS A 264 -8.57 -13.11 26.75
CA HIS A 264 -7.18 -12.82 26.98
C HIS A 264 -7.06 -12.40 28.44
N ASP A 265 -6.77 -13.38 29.29
CA ASP A 265 -5.98 -13.14 30.51
C ASP A 265 -4.50 -12.96 30.11
#